data_AF-A0A356WZN5-F1
#
_entry.id   AF-A0A356WZN5-F1
#
_cell.length_a   1.000
_cell.length_b   1.000
_cell.length_c   1.000
_cell.angle_alpha   90.00
_cell.angle_beta   90.00
_cell.angle_gamma   90.00
#
_symmetry.space_group_name_H-M   'P 1'
#
loop_
_entity.id
_entity.type
_entity.pdbx_description
1 polymer ?
#
loop_
_entity_poly.entity_id
_entity_poly.type
_entity_poly.pdbx_seq_one_letter_code
_entity_poly.pdbx_strand_id
1 'polypeptide(L)'
;MNYGKSTFKLLSVLLLSFTFVFTGCKTTENASDSSSESSSRSMRGGPGSGDGEMKKYSEVVTDEAETDEGLFDVHKVDDKYYYEIPDDLLEKEMLLVTR
;
A
#
# COMPACT_ATOMS: atom_id res chain seq x y z
N MET A 1 -52.32 8.71 -12.64
CA MET A 1 -50.86 8.83 -12.53
C MET A 1 -50.45 8.93 -11.06
N ASN A 2 -49.87 7.87 -10.47
CA ASN A 2 -49.47 7.82 -9.05
C ASN A 2 -47.96 7.56 -8.88
N TYR A 3 -47.14 7.99 -9.84
CA TYR A 3 -45.69 7.76 -9.80
C TYR A 3 -44.94 8.76 -8.89
N GLY A 4 -45.50 9.95 -8.63
CA GLY A 4 -44.84 11.00 -7.82
C GLY A 4 -44.83 10.77 -6.31
N LYS A 5 -45.79 10.02 -5.75
CA LYS A 5 -45.83 9.71 -4.30
C LYS A 5 -44.90 8.56 -3.92
N SER A 6 -44.68 7.61 -4.83
CA SER A 6 -43.83 6.44 -4.56
C SER A 6 -42.35 6.77 -4.75
N THR A 7 -41.98 7.63 -5.71
CA THR A 7 -40.61 8.11 -5.89
C THR A 7 -40.18 9.04 -4.77
N PHE A 8 -41.08 9.88 -4.23
CA PHE A 8 -40.79 10.73 -3.07
C PHE A 8 -40.61 9.90 -1.77
N LYS A 9 -41.39 8.82 -1.60
CA LYS A 9 -41.18 7.85 -0.51
C LYS A 9 -39.88 7.05 -0.69
N LEU A 10 -39.56 6.61 -1.91
CA LEU A 10 -38.31 5.89 -2.20
C LEU A 10 -37.07 6.78 -2.02
N LEU A 11 -37.14 8.05 -2.41
CA LEU A 11 -36.06 9.03 -2.20
C LEU A 11 -35.88 9.40 -0.73
N SER A 12 -36.98 9.49 0.04
CA SER A 12 -36.95 9.73 1.49
C SER A 12 -36.40 8.53 2.28
N VAL A 13 -36.64 7.29 1.83
CA VAL A 13 -36.10 6.07 2.45
C VAL A 13 -34.61 5.89 2.11
N LEU A 14 -34.19 6.29 0.91
CA LEU A 14 -32.78 6.26 0.49
C LEU A 14 -31.91 7.34 1.19
N LEU A 15 -32.50 8.46 1.59
CA LEU A 15 -31.81 9.51 2.37
C LEU A 15 -31.71 9.18 3.87
N LEU A 16 -32.62 8.37 4.41
CA LEU A 16 -32.65 8.01 5.84
C LEU A 16 -31.64 6.89 6.19
N SER A 17 -31.17 6.12 5.21
CA SER A 17 -30.15 5.09 5.39
C SER A 17 -28.71 5.64 5.35
N PHE A 18 -28.49 6.81 4.76
CA PHE A 18 -27.15 7.42 4.65
C PHE A 18 -26.67 8.11 5.94
N THR A 19 -27.59 8.47 6.84
CA THR A 19 -27.25 9.17 8.10
C THR A 19 -26.86 8.23 9.24
N PHE A 20 -27.05 6.90 9.10
CA PHE A 20 -26.71 5.93 10.14
C PHE A 20 -25.21 5.58 10.19
N VAL A 21 -24.44 5.90 9.15
CA VAL A 21 -23.01 5.55 9.06
C VAL A 21 -22.09 6.58 9.74
N PHE A 22 -22.58 7.79 10.04
CA PHE A 22 -21.75 8.87 10.63
C PHE A 22 -21.88 9.04 12.16
N THR A 23 -22.71 8.23 12.84
CA THR A 23 -22.74 8.17 14.32
C THR A 23 -21.86 7.01 14.79
N GLY A 24 -20.55 7.23 14.77
CA GLY A 24 -19.58 6.20 15.15
C GLY A 24 -18.17 6.71 15.32
N CYS A 25 -17.97 7.77 16.13
CA CYS A 25 -16.77 7.99 16.95
C CYS A 25 -16.90 9.30 17.75
N LYS A 26 -17.52 9.20 18.93
CA LYS A 26 -17.25 10.09 20.07
C LYS A 26 -17.00 9.19 21.29
N THR A 27 -15.76 8.71 21.43
CA THR A 27 -15.24 8.19 22.69
C THR A 27 -14.03 9.03 23.08
N THR A 28 -14.24 9.78 24.17
CA THR A 28 -13.33 10.36 25.16
C THR A 28 -11.83 10.55 24.86
N GLU A 29 -11.43 11.78 25.18
CA GLU A 29 -10.09 12.30 25.41
C GLU A 29 -9.18 11.47 26.36
N ASN A 30 -7.94 11.31 25.90
CA ASN A 30 -6.65 11.44 26.61
C ASN A 30 -6.24 10.45 27.73
N ALA A 31 -5.25 9.59 27.42
CA ALA A 31 -4.22 9.13 28.36
C ALA A 31 -2.97 8.63 27.59
N SER A 32 -1.90 9.43 27.64
CA SER A 32 -0.47 9.07 27.79
C SER A 32 0.11 7.82 27.10
N ASP A 33 1.09 8.08 26.23
CA ASP A 33 2.40 7.42 26.07
C ASP A 33 2.61 5.91 26.35
N SER A 34 3.20 5.26 25.34
CA SER A 34 4.09 4.09 25.34
C SER A 34 3.64 2.77 25.99
N SER A 35 3.43 1.74 25.17
CA SER A 35 4.40 0.65 24.88
C SER A 35 3.71 -0.63 24.34
N SER A 36 4.32 -1.25 23.30
CA SER A 36 4.37 -2.70 22.97
C SER A 36 3.08 -3.55 23.04
N GLU A 37 2.64 -4.36 22.08
CA GLU A 37 3.28 -5.00 20.91
C GLU A 37 2.19 -5.86 20.23
N SER A 38 2.12 -5.89 18.90
CA SER A 38 1.76 -7.11 18.15
C SER A 38 2.15 -6.98 16.69
N SER A 39 3.40 -7.37 16.45
CA SER A 39 3.93 -8.03 15.25
C SER A 39 2.93 -8.44 14.16
N SER A 40 3.11 -7.88 12.96
CA SER A 40 3.10 -8.66 11.71
C SER A 40 4.11 -8.07 10.72
N ARG A 41 5.35 -8.56 10.84
CA ARG A 41 6.45 -8.57 9.84
C ARG A 41 6.54 -7.37 8.89
N SER A 42 7.31 -6.38 9.35
CA SER A 42 8.20 -5.62 8.46
C SER A 42 9.01 -6.61 7.62
N MET A 43 8.73 -6.67 6.32
CA MET A 43 9.76 -7.03 5.36
C MET A 43 10.82 -5.95 5.50
N ARG A 44 11.98 -6.38 5.98
CA ARG A 44 13.12 -5.55 6.32
C ARG A 44 13.79 -5.11 5.01
N GLY A 45 13.21 -4.10 4.37
CA GLY A 45 13.77 -3.47 3.18
C GLY A 45 14.85 -2.46 3.56
N GLY A 46 16.11 -2.91 3.56
CA GLY A 46 17.31 -2.09 3.37
C GLY A 46 17.63 -0.98 4.39
N PRO A 47 18.89 -0.51 4.47
CA PRO A 47 19.25 0.59 5.34
C PRO A 47 18.52 1.86 4.90
N GLY A 48 17.68 2.38 5.79
CA GLY A 48 17.14 3.74 5.68
C GLY A 48 18.29 4.73 5.56
N SER A 49 18.18 5.66 4.63
CA SER A 49 19.05 6.82 4.56
C SER A 49 18.27 7.95 3.91
N GLY A 50 17.91 8.93 4.74
CA GLY A 50 17.75 10.33 4.38
C GLY A 50 16.62 10.70 3.43
N ASP A 51 15.66 11.47 3.94
CA ASP A 51 15.05 12.59 3.22
C ASP A 51 14.54 12.33 1.80
N GLY A 52 13.38 11.66 1.68
CA GLY A 52 12.30 11.97 0.72
C GLY A 52 12.56 11.88 -0.80
N GLU A 53 13.80 11.70 -1.26
CA GLU A 53 14.14 11.72 -2.68
C GLU A 53 14.47 10.30 -3.15
N MET A 54 13.73 9.84 -4.17
CA MET A 54 14.06 8.59 -4.85
C MET A 54 15.43 8.72 -5.49
N LYS A 55 16.31 7.76 -5.20
CA LYS A 55 17.63 7.67 -5.85
C LYS A 55 17.46 7.50 -7.35
N LYS A 56 18.39 8.05 -8.13
CA LYS A 56 18.42 7.84 -9.58
C LYS A 56 18.73 6.38 -9.88
N TYR A 57 18.15 5.84 -10.95
CA TYR A 57 18.35 4.44 -11.36
C TYR A 57 19.84 4.08 -11.47
N SER A 58 20.63 4.89 -12.19
CA SER A 58 22.07 4.66 -12.40
C SER A 58 22.91 4.69 -11.12
N GLU A 59 22.38 5.21 -10.01
CA GLU A 59 23.05 5.18 -8.71
C GLU A 59 22.81 3.86 -7.98
N VAL A 60 21.69 3.19 -8.28
CA VAL A 60 21.27 1.93 -7.64
C VAL A 60 21.72 0.73 -8.47
N VAL A 61 21.56 0.82 -9.80
CA VAL A 61 22.03 -0.14 -10.79
C VAL A 61 23.15 0.52 -11.56
N THR A 62 24.40 0.20 -11.20
CA THR A 62 25.59 0.72 -11.87
C THR A 62 25.91 -0.08 -13.13
N ASP A 63 26.73 0.46 -14.02
CA ASP A 63 27.17 -0.24 -15.25
C ASP A 63 27.99 -1.51 -14.97
N GLU A 64 28.48 -1.66 -13.73
CA GLU A 64 29.23 -2.83 -13.26
C GLU A 64 28.33 -3.94 -12.70
N ALA A 65 27.00 -3.72 -12.66
CA ALA A 65 26.05 -4.68 -12.13
C ALA A 65 26.00 -5.95 -12.99
N GLU A 66 26.09 -7.12 -12.34
CA GLU A 66 25.79 -8.39 -12.98
C GLU A 66 24.26 -8.55 -13.08
N THR A 67 23.74 -8.55 -14.30
CA THR A 67 22.30 -8.63 -14.56
C THR A 67 21.91 -10.03 -15.05
N ASP A 68 20.90 -10.60 -14.41
CA ASP A 68 20.25 -11.84 -14.82
C ASP A 68 18.84 -11.52 -15.33
N GLU A 69 18.60 -11.81 -16.60
CA GLU A 69 17.33 -11.53 -17.29
C GLU A 69 16.34 -12.68 -17.08
N GLY A 70 15.08 -12.37 -16.78
CA GLY A 70 14.08 -13.40 -16.46
C GLY A 70 12.64 -12.92 -16.48
N LEU A 71 11.84 -13.39 -15.53
CA LEU A 71 10.48 -12.85 -15.31
C LEU A 71 10.54 -11.37 -14.91
N PHE A 72 11.57 -11.02 -14.15
CA PHE A 72 12.02 -9.68 -13.80
C PHE A 72 13.53 -9.71 -13.86
N ASP A 73 14.14 -8.56 -14.16
CA ASP A 73 15.60 -8.46 -14.20
C ASP A 73 16.14 -8.35 -12.78
N VAL A 74 17.19 -9.11 -12.51
CA VAL A 74 17.86 -9.13 -11.22
C VAL A 74 19.25 -8.56 -11.39
N HIS A 75 19.51 -7.43 -10.73
CA HIS A 75 20.83 -6.80 -10.74
C HIS A 75 21.54 -7.09 -9.43
N LYS A 76 22.73 -7.67 -9.54
CA LYS A 76 23.64 -7.84 -8.42
C LYS A 76 24.70 -6.75 -8.45
N VAL A 77 24.73 -5.94 -7.39
CA VAL A 77 25.74 -4.90 -7.16
C VAL A 77 26.40 -5.20 -5.82
N ASP A 78 27.67 -5.58 -5.85
CA ASP A 78 28.39 -6.11 -4.70
C ASP A 78 27.62 -7.27 -4.02
N ASP A 79 27.19 -7.07 -2.77
CA ASP A 79 26.43 -8.03 -1.95
C ASP A 79 24.92 -7.75 -1.94
N LYS A 80 24.44 -6.85 -2.80
CA LYS A 80 23.03 -6.44 -2.87
C LYS A 80 22.37 -6.95 -4.14
N TYR A 81 21.10 -7.31 -3.99
CA TYR A 81 20.22 -7.71 -5.08
C TYR A 81 19.13 -6.66 -5.26
N TYR A 82 18.99 -6.16 -6.48
CA TYR A 82 17.92 -5.27 -6.90
C TYR A 82 17.07 -5.97 -7.94
N TYR A 83 15.75 -5.81 -7.82
CA TYR A 83 14.77 -6.43 -8.71
C TYR A 83 14.08 -5.33 -9.52
N GLU A 84 14.17 -5.40 -10.84
CA GLU A 84 13.44 -4.49 -11.73
C GLU A 84 12.04 -5.05 -11.99
N ILE A 85 11.00 -4.31 -11.57
CA ILE A 85 9.61 -4.70 -11.77
C ILE A 85 9.03 -3.80 -12.87
N PRO A 86 8.79 -4.32 -14.08
CA PRO A 86 8.10 -3.59 -15.14
C PRO A 86 6.69 -3.16 -14.71
N ASP A 87 6.21 -2.05 -15.25
CA ASP A 87 4.85 -1.54 -14.97
C ASP A 87 3.76 -2.59 -15.24
N ASP A 88 3.93 -3.41 -16.29
CA ASP A 88 3.01 -4.51 -16.62
C ASP A 88 2.93 -5.59 -15.52
N LEU A 89 3.95 -5.69 -14.67
CA LEU A 89 4.01 -6.61 -13.52
C LEU A 89 3.71 -5.90 -12.19
N LEU A 90 3.73 -4.56 -12.15
CA LEU A 90 3.71 -3.76 -10.93
C LEU A 90 2.42 -3.85 -10.10
N GLU A 91 1.34 -4.40 -10.66
CA GLU A 91 0.07 -4.60 -9.94
C GLU A 91 -0.34 -6.08 -9.87
N LYS A 92 0.57 -6.99 -10.23
CA LYS A 92 0.33 -8.42 -10.16
C LYS A 92 0.70 -8.93 -8.77
N GLU A 93 -0.19 -9.71 -8.17
CA GLU A 93 0.08 -10.35 -6.88
C GLU A 93 1.22 -11.37 -7.01
N MET A 94 2.35 -11.11 -6.35
CA MET A 94 3.52 -11.99 -6.33
C MET A 94 3.76 -12.55 -4.92
N LEU A 95 3.99 -13.86 -4.82
CA LEU A 95 4.32 -14.53 -3.56
C LEU A 95 5.83 -14.80 -3.48
N LEU A 96 6.49 -14.22 -2.48
CA LEU A 96 7.89 -14.52 -2.17
C LEU A 96 7.99 -15.83 -1.38
N VAL A 97 8.77 -16.79 -1.89
CA VAL A 97 9.02 -18.08 -1.23
C VAL A 97 10.52 -18.27 -1.03
N THR A 98 10.91 -18.75 0.15
CA THR A 98 12.29 -19.13 0.49
C THR A 98 12.31 -20.59 0.94
N ARG A 99 13.44 -21.27 0.76
CA ARG A 99 13.63 -22.69 1.12
C ARG A 99 14.17 -22.84 2.54
#